data_AF-A0A3N7AB38-F1
#
_entry.id   AF-A0A3N7AB38-F1
#
_cell.length_a   1.000
_cell.length_b   1.000
_cell.length_c   1.000
_cell.angle_alpha   90.00
_cell.angle_beta   90.00
_cell.angle_gamma   90.00
#
_symmetry.space_group_name_H-M   'P 1'
#
loop_
_entity.id
_entity.type
_entity.pdbx_description
1 polymer ?
#
loop_
_entity_poly.entity_id
_entity_poly.type
_entity_poly.pdbx_seq_one_letter_code
_entity_poly.pdbx_strand_id
1 'polypeptide(L)'
;MDTNNFDTIIKRSLDIRERYHQLEIKGNGKEWTPEEDALAYLTDAGLVGRNVMSHQKTWLKKDSAEELEHKLAENIWWLIVLADRTGIDIKEAMENFLTKTENIF
;
A
#
# COMPACT_ATOMS: atom_id res chain seq x y z
N MET A 1 -18.86 -4.17 -16.31
CA MET A 1 -18.58 -4.30 -14.87
C MET A 1 -17.22 -3.70 -14.66
N ASP A 2 -17.13 -2.58 -13.93
CA ASP A 2 -15.85 -1.89 -13.70
C ASP A 2 -14.90 -2.78 -12.91
N THR A 3 -13.85 -3.24 -13.59
CA THR A 3 -12.88 -4.21 -13.07
C THR A 3 -11.97 -3.65 -11.96
N ASN A 4 -12.08 -2.36 -11.64
CA ASN A 4 -11.15 -1.61 -10.78
C ASN A 4 -11.84 -0.68 -9.76
N ASN A 5 -13.08 -0.95 -9.35
CA ASN A 5 -13.69 -0.15 -8.26
C ASN A 5 -12.98 -0.40 -6.92
N PHE A 6 -13.05 0.57 -6.01
CA PHE A 6 -12.24 0.54 -4.79
C PHE A 6 -12.59 -0.63 -3.86
N ASP A 7 -13.87 -1.02 -3.77
CA ASP A 7 -14.30 -2.21 -3.02
C ASP A 7 -13.61 -3.50 -3.51
N THR A 8 -13.53 -3.67 -4.84
CA THR A 8 -12.87 -4.83 -5.44
C THR A 8 -11.38 -4.83 -5.16
N ILE A 9 -10.75 -3.65 -5.20
CA ILE A 9 -9.33 -3.50 -4.85
C ILE A 9 -9.11 -3.87 -3.39
N ILE A 10 -9.91 -3.34 -2.45
CA ILE A 10 -9.81 -3.65 -1.03
C ILE A 10 -9.95 -5.14 -0.78
N LYS A 11 -10.99 -5.78 -1.33
CA LYS A 11 -11.19 -7.23 -1.18
C LYS A 11 -9.98 -8.02 -1.67
N ARG A 12 -9.46 -7.72 -2.86
CA ARG A 12 -8.27 -8.39 -3.41
C ARG A 12 -7.04 -8.18 -2.54
N SER A 13 -6.86 -6.98 -1.99
CA SER A 13 -5.73 -6.67 -1.10
C SER A 13 -5.77 -7.51 0.17
N LEU A 14 -6.94 -7.64 0.80
CA LEU A 14 -7.11 -8.44 2.01
C LEU A 14 -6.95 -9.95 1.74
N ASP A 15 -7.51 -10.45 0.63
CA ASP A 15 -7.32 -11.84 0.20
C ASP A 15 -5.84 -12.17 -0.02
N ILE A 16 -5.04 -11.22 -0.52
CA ILE A 16 -3.59 -11.37 -0.69
C ILE A 16 -2.88 -11.35 0.67
N ARG A 17 -3.23 -10.43 1.58
CA ARG A 17 -2.60 -10.36 2.91
C ARG A 17 -2.79 -11.64 3.70
N GLU A 18 -3.98 -12.23 3.62
CA GLU A 18 -4.27 -13.52 4.25
C GLU A 18 -3.36 -14.63 3.70
N ARG A 19 -3.11 -14.66 2.39
CA ARG A 19 -2.15 -15.62 1.82
C ARG A 19 -0.73 -15.39 2.34
N TYR A 20 -0.32 -14.15 2.57
CA TYR A 20 0.97 -13.83 3.19
C TYR A 20 1.02 -14.28 4.66
N HIS A 21 -0.04 -14.10 5.45
CA HIS A 21 -0.12 -14.66 6.82
C HIS A 21 0.12 -16.17 6.83
N GLN A 22 -0.49 -16.90 5.89
CA GLN A 22 -0.27 -18.34 5.76
C GLN A 22 1.20 -18.69 5.42
N LEU A 23 1.91 -17.83 4.69
CA LEU A 23 3.35 -18.00 4.43
C LEU A 23 4.19 -17.69 5.67
N GLU A 24 3.85 -16.63 6.41
CA GLU A 24 4.53 -16.24 7.65
C GLU A 24 4.39 -17.29 8.73
N ILE A 25 3.21 -17.89 8.90
CA ILE A 25 2.99 -19.01 9.82
C ILE A 25 3.84 -20.21 9.42
N LYS A 26 3.93 -20.53 8.12
CA LYS A 26 4.76 -21.65 7.63
C LYS A 26 6.26 -21.41 7.84
N GLY A 27 6.74 -20.17 7.69
CA GLY A 27 8.15 -19.83 7.81
C GLY A 27 8.60 -19.56 9.25
N ASN A 28 7.82 -18.77 9.99
CA ASN A 28 8.19 -18.18 11.27
C ASN A 28 7.27 -18.62 12.43
N GLY A 29 6.28 -19.48 12.17
CA GLY A 29 5.36 -20.01 13.18
C GLY A 29 4.31 -19.02 13.70
N LYS A 30 4.32 -17.78 13.21
CA LYS A 30 3.38 -16.72 13.58
C LYS A 30 3.13 -15.80 12.38
N GLU A 31 1.97 -15.17 12.37
CA GLU A 31 1.70 -14.00 11.52
C GLU A 31 2.57 -12.81 11.97
N TRP A 32 2.84 -11.91 11.04
CA TRP A 32 3.41 -10.62 11.36
C TRP A 32 2.42 -9.78 12.16
N THR A 33 2.95 -9.05 13.14
CA THR A 33 2.17 -8.07 13.89
C THR A 33 1.87 -6.83 13.04
N PRO A 34 0.88 -6.01 13.40
CA PRO A 34 0.63 -4.74 12.72
C PRO A 34 1.86 -3.82 12.68
N GLU A 35 2.73 -3.87 13.70
CA GLU A 35 3.99 -3.13 13.73
C GLU A 35 5.02 -3.66 12.74
N GLU A 36 5.09 -4.99 12.55
CA GLU A 36 5.92 -5.63 11.53
C GLU A 36 5.41 -5.25 10.11
N ASP A 37 4.09 -5.25 9.89
CA ASP A 37 3.46 -4.75 8.65
C ASP A 37 3.79 -3.26 8.40
N ALA A 38 3.70 -2.41 9.43
CA ALA A 38 4.00 -0.98 9.33
C ALA A 38 5.48 -0.72 9.00
N LEU A 39 6.40 -1.54 9.52
CA LEU A 39 7.82 -1.45 9.19
C LEU A 39 8.10 -1.84 7.73
N ALA A 40 7.42 -2.87 7.24
CA ALA A 40 7.52 -3.28 5.84
C ALA A 40 7.00 -2.18 4.90
N TYR A 41 5.83 -1.60 5.22
CA TYR A 41 5.31 -0.43 4.51
C TYR A 41 6.32 0.73 4.44
N LEU A 42 6.96 1.10 5.56
CA LEU A 42 7.92 2.22 5.58
C LEU A 42 9.11 1.97 4.64
N THR A 43 9.53 0.71 4.50
CA THR A 43 10.60 0.34 3.56
C THR A 43 10.17 0.62 2.13
N ASP A 44 8.98 0.19 1.73
CA ASP A 44 8.46 0.39 0.38
C ASP A 44 8.09 1.86 0.09
N ALA A 45 7.61 2.60 1.08
CA ALA A 45 7.37 4.04 0.99
C ALA A 45 8.68 4.81 0.71
N GLY A 46 9.78 4.42 1.36
CA GLY A 46 11.10 4.98 1.08
C GLY A 46 11.59 4.73 -0.35
N LEU A 47 11.24 3.58 -0.93
CA LEU A 47 11.58 3.25 -2.31
C LEU A 47 10.81 4.09 -3.32
N VAL A 48 9.53 4.44 -3.05
CA VAL A 48 8.77 5.39 -3.88
C VAL A 48 9.54 6.70 -4.01
N GLY A 49 10.02 7.27 -2.90
CA GLY A 49 10.79 8.52 -2.95
C GLY A 49 12.04 8.43 -3.84
N ARG A 50 12.82 7.36 -3.70
CA ARG A 50 14.02 7.14 -4.54
C ARG A 50 13.67 6.94 -6.02
N ASN A 51 12.62 6.17 -6.30
CA ASN A 51 12.19 5.89 -7.66
C ASN A 51 11.59 7.13 -8.34
N VAL A 52 10.90 8.01 -7.59
CA VAL A 52 10.49 9.34 -8.09
C VAL A 52 11.70 10.19 -8.46
N MET A 53 12.71 10.31 -7.59
CA MET A 53 13.93 11.06 -7.91
C MET A 53 14.60 10.53 -9.19
N SER A 54 14.56 9.22 -9.38
CA SER A 54 15.13 8.60 -10.56
C SER A 54 14.29 8.79 -11.81
N HIS A 55 12.96 8.69 -11.69
CA HIS A 55 12.03 8.99 -12.77
C HIS A 55 12.15 10.45 -13.23
N GLN A 56 12.40 11.38 -12.31
CA GLN A 56 12.67 12.80 -12.59
C GLN A 56 14.10 13.07 -13.08
N LYS A 57 14.94 12.03 -13.25
CA LYS A 57 16.34 12.11 -13.72
C LYS A 57 17.29 12.90 -12.80
N THR A 58 16.88 13.23 -11.58
CA THR A 58 17.74 13.83 -10.56
C THR A 58 18.73 12.80 -9.99
N TRP A 59 18.41 11.51 -10.08
CA TRP A 59 19.32 10.40 -9.73
C TRP A 59 19.25 9.27 -10.76
N LEU A 60 20.37 8.95 -11.42
CA LEU A 60 20.42 7.91 -12.45
C LEU A 60 20.37 6.49 -11.84
N LYS A 61 19.24 5.80 -12.01
CA LYS A 61 19.04 4.37 -11.77
C LYS A 61 18.32 3.81 -13.01
N LYS A 62 18.69 2.61 -13.44
CA LYS A 62 17.99 1.92 -14.54
C LYS A 62 16.60 1.49 -14.06
N ASP A 63 15.66 1.40 -15.00
CA ASP A 63 14.32 0.81 -14.80
C ASP A 63 13.43 1.52 -13.74
N SER A 64 13.67 2.82 -13.52
CA SER A 64 12.99 3.59 -12.47
C SER A 64 11.49 3.80 -12.68
N ALA A 65 10.99 3.74 -13.92
CA ALA A 65 9.57 3.89 -14.23
C ALA A 65 8.75 2.66 -13.82
N GLU A 66 9.21 1.46 -14.19
CA GLU A 66 8.55 0.19 -13.82
C GLU A 66 8.58 -0.02 -12.31
N GLU A 67 9.74 0.24 -11.67
CA GLU A 67 9.85 0.10 -10.22
C GLU A 67 9.02 1.15 -9.46
N LEU A 68 8.86 2.36 -10.03
CA LEU A 68 7.97 3.36 -9.46
C LEU A 68 6.51 2.91 -9.54
N GLU A 69 6.06 2.42 -10.70
CA GLU A 69 4.70 1.88 -10.88
C GLU A 69 4.41 0.78 -9.87
N HIS A 70 5.31 -0.20 -9.75
CA HIS A 70 5.18 -1.30 -8.81
C HIS A 70 5.10 -0.81 -7.36
N LYS A 71 6.02 0.07 -6.94
CA LYS A 71 6.07 0.55 -5.56
C LYS A 71 4.90 1.48 -5.21
N LEU A 72 4.36 2.26 -6.16
CA LEU A 72 3.13 3.01 -5.95
C LEU A 72 1.94 2.07 -5.67
N ALA A 73 1.79 1.00 -6.45
CA ALA A 73 0.74 0.01 -6.25
C ALA A 73 0.90 -0.73 -4.90
N GLU A 74 2.13 -1.14 -4.55
CA GLU A 74 2.41 -1.82 -3.29
C GLU A 74 2.16 -0.91 -2.07
N ASN A 75 2.43 0.39 -2.18
CA ASN A 75 2.10 1.35 -1.13
C ASN A 75 0.58 1.48 -0.93
N ILE A 76 -0.21 1.50 -2.01
CA ILE A 76 -1.67 1.48 -1.91
C ILE A 76 -2.14 0.19 -1.24
N TRP A 77 -1.57 -0.96 -1.61
CA TRP A 77 -1.87 -2.25 -0.98
C TRP A 77 -1.56 -2.23 0.53
N TRP A 78 -0.38 -1.74 0.93
CA TRP A 78 -0.01 -1.60 2.34
C TRP A 78 -0.95 -0.70 3.12
N LEU A 79 -1.36 0.45 2.57
CA LEU A 79 -2.29 1.36 3.23
C LEU A 79 -3.67 0.72 3.45
N ILE A 80 -4.15 -0.07 2.50
CA ILE A 80 -5.39 -0.85 2.66
C ILE A 80 -5.23 -1.89 3.77
N VAL A 81 -4.12 -2.65 3.76
CA VAL A 81 -3.83 -3.66 4.78
C VAL A 81 -3.74 -3.02 6.17
N LEU A 82 -2.99 -1.94 6.31
CA LEU A 82 -2.81 -1.26 7.59
C LEU A 82 -4.12 -0.69 8.12
N ALA A 83 -4.99 -0.18 7.25
CA ALA A 83 -6.32 0.27 7.65
C ALA A 83 -7.15 -0.89 8.23
N ASP A 84 -7.19 -2.05 7.56
CA ASP A 84 -7.87 -3.24 8.07
C ASP A 84 -7.25 -3.73 9.39
N ARG A 85 -5.92 -3.85 9.46
CA ARG A 85 -5.18 -4.26 10.67
C ARG A 85 -5.38 -3.33 11.87
N THR A 86 -5.79 -2.09 11.62
CA THR A 86 -6.05 -1.08 12.67
C THR A 86 -7.54 -0.78 12.89
N GLY A 87 -8.44 -1.46 12.18
CA GLY A 87 -9.88 -1.28 12.30
C GLY A 87 -10.41 0.03 11.69
N ILE A 88 -9.67 0.64 10.76
CA ILE A 88 -10.06 1.84 10.04
C ILE A 88 -10.72 1.44 8.72
N ASP A 89 -11.94 1.94 8.46
CA ASP A 89 -12.52 1.85 7.12
C ASP A 89 -11.82 2.85 6.19
N ILE A 90 -10.95 2.33 5.31
CA ILE A 90 -10.16 3.17 4.39
C ILE A 90 -11.03 3.93 3.38
N LYS A 91 -12.22 3.42 3.03
CA LYS A 91 -13.12 4.12 2.10
C LYS A 91 -13.72 5.34 2.77
N GLU A 92 -14.23 5.16 3.98
CA GLU A 92 -14.78 6.27 4.75
C GLU A 92 -13.69 7.30 5.09
N ALA A 93 -12.50 6.83 5.48
CA ALA A 93 -11.36 7.70 5.75
C ALA A 93 -10.97 8.54 4.52
N MET A 94 -10.97 7.92 3.33
CA MET A 94 -10.66 8.61 2.08
C MET A 94 -11.74 9.62 1.69
N GLU A 95 -13.02 9.24 1.77
CA GLU A 95 -14.15 10.13 1.46
C GLU A 95 -14.15 11.37 2.38
N ASN A 96 -13.95 11.14 3.68
CA ASN A 96 -13.85 12.21 4.68
C ASN A 96 -12.66 13.12 4.41
N PHE A 97 -11.51 12.56 4.06
CA PHE A 97 -10.32 13.35 3.71
C PHE A 97 -10.57 14.23 2.49
N LEU A 98 -11.06 13.66 1.38
CA LEU A 98 -11.32 14.38 0.14
C LEU A 98 -12.34 15.51 0.36
N THR A 99 -13.50 15.18 0.94
CA THR A 99 -14.56 16.16 1.24
C THR A 99 -14.03 17.30 2.09
N LYS A 100 -13.25 16.99 3.13
CA LYS A 100 -12.67 18.01 3.99
C LYS A 100 -11.67 18.90 3.24
N THR A 101 -10.82 18.33 2.40
CA THR A 101 -9.80 19.07 1.64
C THR A 101 -10.42 19.94 0.55
N GLU A 102 -11.45 19.46 -0.14
CA GLU A 102 -12.17 20.23 -1.15
C GLU A 102 -12.79 21.50 -0.57
N ASN A 103 -13.32 21.43 0.65
CA ASN A 103 -13.90 22.57 1.37
C ASN A 103 -12.86 23.60 1.88
N ILE A 104 -11.55 23.38 1.66
CA ILE A 104 -10.50 24.35 1.99
C ILE A 104 -10.35 25.42 0.89
N PHE A 105 -10.77 25.11 -0.34
CA PHE A 105 -10.66 25.98 -1.52
C PHE A 105 -11.99 26.62 -1.88
#